data_AF-A0A952T620-F1
#
_entry.id   AF-A0A952T620-F1
#
_cell.length_a   1.000
_cell.length_b   1.000
_cell.length_c   1.000
_cell.angle_alpha   90.00
_cell.angle_beta   90.00
_cell.angle_gamma   90.00
#
_symmetry.space_group_name_H-M   'P 1'
#
loop_
_entity.id
_entity.type
_entity.pdbx_description
1 polymer ?
#
loop_
_entity_poly.entity_id
_entity_poly.type
_entity_poly.pdbx_seq_one_letter_code
_entity_poly.pdbx_strand_id
1 'polypeptide(L)'
;MHPGVKYELHVLEQLLTAEDQSIHDEKQQHVLKDTVQKEVERIKQTFVHEVFSFEDERHLERYIQYHQQALIRLMDKSALFMTSDNVKDRKRKLFHEVFYAGLEELLLFVERHFTRYFDQDAKAPESYIDIARQDCRTGIKKIQKFFAAKGVDQRLVVLLLHVLKKIIVSKADQGVTYRKVMYAKEVLKELYRLIDAEKEIQDWDEELRQTMYYLNYNAVKVLTYHAHYISSLLDQAETRAEKIEKLSFMLKKINQAQVKPGIRYNLNGSPLKEQLNVYITEEIDYQERLQQLSSGSPDRSPDSLLPGFKLKFEASVSQLAYLLRVFMETKIIANNNLSQVLHFLVRFIMTKRSEAISYASFRSKFYSVESGTRESVRSMLMTMIQYIDRG
;
A
#
# COMPACT_ATOMS: atom_id res chain seq x y z
N MET A 1 25.26 -34.99 -13.62
CA MET A 1 26.42 -34.09 -13.78
C MET A 1 26.33 -33.47 -15.17
N HIS A 2 26.18 -32.14 -15.27
CA HIS A 2 26.32 -31.47 -16.57
C HIS A 2 27.81 -31.40 -16.92
N PRO A 3 28.24 -31.81 -18.11
CA PRO A 3 29.64 -31.70 -18.52
C PRO A 3 29.96 -30.21 -18.70
N GLY A 4 30.88 -29.66 -17.90
CA GLY A 4 31.44 -28.32 -18.12
C GLY A 4 31.39 -27.34 -16.93
N VAL A 5 30.70 -27.65 -15.82
CA VAL A 5 30.69 -26.78 -14.63
C VAL A 5 31.63 -27.37 -13.57
N LYS A 6 32.75 -26.67 -13.31
CA LYS A 6 33.70 -27.06 -12.26
C LYS A 6 33.05 -26.89 -10.89
N TYR A 7 33.20 -27.88 -10.01
CA TYR A 7 32.61 -27.88 -8.69
C TYR A 7 33.63 -27.44 -7.62
N GLU A 8 33.42 -26.26 -7.04
CA GLU A 8 34.39 -25.65 -6.13
C GLU A 8 34.28 -26.11 -4.68
N LEU A 9 33.18 -26.77 -4.28
CA LEU A 9 32.95 -27.18 -2.88
C LEU A 9 33.52 -28.56 -2.54
N HIS A 10 34.24 -29.20 -3.47
CA HIS A 10 34.70 -30.58 -3.30
C HIS A 10 35.55 -30.79 -2.04
N VAL A 11 36.46 -29.86 -1.74
CA VAL A 11 37.33 -29.93 -0.56
C VAL A 11 36.50 -29.80 0.72
N LEU A 12 35.54 -28.84 0.77
CA LEU A 12 34.64 -28.71 1.93
C LEU A 12 33.78 -29.96 2.13
N GLU A 13 33.27 -30.58 1.06
CA GLU A 13 32.50 -31.83 1.17
C GLU A 13 33.34 -33.01 1.68
N GLN A 14 34.58 -33.12 1.22
CA GLN A 14 35.52 -34.14 1.71
C GLN A 14 35.82 -33.94 3.20
N LEU A 15 36.12 -32.70 3.61
CA LEU A 15 36.38 -32.36 5.00
C LEU A 15 35.16 -32.64 5.89
N LEU A 16 33.94 -32.35 5.40
CA LEU A 16 32.69 -32.63 6.11
C LEU A 16 32.42 -34.15 6.24
N THR A 17 32.84 -34.95 5.26
CA THR A 17 32.63 -36.41 5.23
C THR A 17 33.71 -37.17 6.01
N ALA A 18 34.88 -36.57 6.25
CA ALA A 18 35.96 -37.09 7.09
C ALA A 18 35.65 -37.05 8.60
N GLU A 19 34.36 -37.12 8.96
CA GLU A 19 33.75 -36.96 10.29
C GLU A 19 34.36 -37.85 11.39
N ASP A 20 35.08 -38.91 10.99
CA ASP A 20 35.77 -39.86 11.89
C ASP A 20 37.05 -39.32 12.56
N GLN A 21 37.56 -38.16 12.15
CA GLN A 21 38.68 -37.49 12.84
C GLN A 21 38.17 -36.45 13.84
N SER A 22 37.43 -36.97 14.80
CA SER A 22 36.94 -36.34 16.02
C SER A 22 37.81 -35.20 16.59
N ILE A 23 37.20 -34.04 16.77
CA ILE A 23 37.72 -32.96 17.63
C ILE A 23 37.87 -33.52 19.06
N HIS A 24 39.10 -33.75 19.49
CA HIS A 24 39.44 -34.27 20.82
C HIS A 24 39.87 -33.19 21.80
N ASP A 25 40.36 -32.04 21.30
CA ASP A 25 40.88 -30.92 22.11
C ASP A 25 40.68 -29.56 21.40
N GLU A 26 40.73 -28.45 22.14
CA GLU A 26 40.51 -27.07 21.66
C GLU A 26 41.46 -26.70 20.51
N LYS A 27 42.70 -27.22 20.54
CA LYS A 27 43.68 -27.01 19.46
C LYS A 27 43.19 -27.57 18.12
N GLN A 28 42.55 -28.75 18.12
CA GLN A 28 42.03 -29.36 16.89
C GLN A 28 40.81 -28.60 16.36
N GLN A 29 40.01 -28.01 17.24
CA GLN A 29 38.91 -27.14 16.85
C GLN A 29 39.43 -25.86 16.16
N HIS A 30 40.49 -25.24 16.69
CA HIS A 30 41.12 -24.07 16.07
C HIS A 30 41.69 -24.41 14.69
N VAL A 31 42.40 -25.53 14.56
CA VAL A 31 42.95 -25.99 13.27
C VAL A 31 41.85 -26.27 12.26
N LEU A 32 40.76 -26.89 12.68
CA LEU A 32 39.60 -27.12 11.81
C LEU A 32 39.01 -25.79 11.33
N LYS A 33 38.78 -24.85 12.26
CA LYS A 33 38.24 -23.52 11.94
C LYS A 33 39.12 -22.78 10.94
N ASP A 34 40.44 -22.77 11.16
CA ASP A 34 41.39 -22.14 10.23
C ASP A 34 41.39 -22.81 8.86
N THR A 35 41.25 -24.15 8.82
CA THR A 35 41.22 -24.91 7.56
C THR A 35 39.95 -24.60 6.77
N VAL A 36 38.79 -24.61 7.43
CA VAL A 36 37.51 -24.23 6.82
C VAL A 36 37.56 -22.78 6.34
N GLN A 37 38.09 -21.85 7.13
CA GLN A 37 38.17 -20.45 6.73
C GLN A 37 39.06 -20.23 5.51
N LYS A 38 40.24 -20.88 5.46
CA LYS A 38 41.13 -20.79 4.28
C LYS A 38 40.45 -21.30 3.02
N GLU A 39 39.68 -22.38 3.13
CA GLU A 39 38.96 -22.93 2.00
C GLU A 39 37.78 -22.05 1.57
N VAL A 40 37.05 -21.47 2.53
CA VAL A 40 36.01 -20.45 2.28
C VAL A 40 36.59 -19.27 1.50
N GLU A 41 37.73 -18.72 1.92
CA GLU A 41 38.38 -17.61 1.22
C GLU A 41 38.85 -17.99 -0.18
N ARG A 42 39.42 -19.20 -0.36
CA ARG A 42 39.79 -19.72 -1.69
C ARG A 42 38.57 -19.75 -2.61
N ILE A 43 37.43 -20.28 -2.14
CA ILE A 43 36.21 -20.39 -2.95
C ILE A 43 35.67 -19.01 -3.33
N LYS A 44 35.64 -18.05 -2.40
CA LYS A 44 35.24 -16.66 -2.70
C LYS A 44 36.11 -16.05 -3.80
N GLN A 45 37.43 -16.20 -3.71
CA GLN A 45 38.36 -15.70 -4.71
C GLN A 45 38.11 -16.36 -6.08
N THR A 46 37.87 -17.67 -6.11
CA THR A 46 37.52 -18.37 -7.35
C THR A 46 36.22 -17.82 -7.94
N PHE A 47 35.16 -17.66 -7.15
CA PHE A 47 33.90 -17.10 -7.64
C PHE A 47 34.09 -15.72 -8.28
N VAL A 48 34.87 -14.84 -7.65
CA VAL A 48 35.17 -13.51 -8.21
C VAL A 48 35.94 -13.61 -9.52
N HIS A 49 36.93 -14.51 -9.60
CA HIS A 49 37.71 -14.71 -10.82
C HIS A 49 36.84 -15.22 -11.96
N GLU A 50 35.98 -16.22 -11.70
CA GLU A 50 35.12 -16.83 -12.70
C GLU A 50 34.12 -15.85 -13.32
N VAL A 51 33.70 -14.79 -12.62
CA VAL A 51 32.87 -13.70 -13.22
C VAL A 51 33.49 -13.14 -14.49
N PHE A 52 34.82 -13.00 -14.50
CA PHE A 52 35.55 -12.44 -15.64
C PHE A 52 35.99 -13.52 -16.64
N SER A 53 35.98 -14.78 -16.24
CA SER A 53 36.39 -15.91 -17.08
C SER A 53 35.26 -16.43 -17.96
N PHE A 54 34.01 -16.31 -17.54
CA PHE A 54 32.87 -16.74 -18.34
C PHE A 54 32.54 -15.73 -19.46
N GLU A 55 32.55 -16.20 -20.71
CA GLU A 55 32.14 -15.40 -21.87
C GLU A 55 30.62 -15.25 -21.99
N ASP A 56 29.84 -16.15 -21.39
CA ASP A 56 28.37 -16.19 -21.46
C ASP A 56 27.72 -16.07 -20.07
N GLU A 57 26.88 -15.05 -19.90
CA GLU A 57 26.12 -14.79 -18.67
C GLU A 57 25.26 -15.99 -18.24
N ARG A 58 24.71 -16.79 -19.18
CA ARG A 58 23.90 -17.97 -18.84
C ARG A 58 24.73 -19.12 -18.26
N HIS A 59 26.01 -19.20 -18.63
CA HIS A 59 26.93 -20.18 -18.03
C HIS A 59 27.30 -19.75 -16.61
N LEU A 60 27.59 -18.46 -16.40
CA LEU A 60 27.82 -17.89 -15.07
C LEU A 60 26.60 -18.07 -14.15
N GLU A 61 25.39 -17.81 -14.66
CA GLU A 61 24.14 -18.00 -13.89
C GLU A 61 24.00 -19.45 -13.40
N ARG A 62 24.11 -20.42 -14.32
CA ARG A 62 24.04 -21.85 -13.97
C ARG A 62 25.15 -22.27 -13.02
N TYR A 63 26.36 -21.72 -13.18
CA TYR A 63 27.47 -21.98 -12.28
C TYR A 63 27.16 -21.50 -10.85
N ILE A 64 26.67 -20.27 -10.70
CA ILE A 64 26.32 -19.71 -9.38
C ILE A 64 25.15 -20.48 -8.75
N GLN A 65 24.09 -20.76 -9.51
CA GLN A 65 22.91 -21.49 -9.00
C GLN A 65 23.26 -22.94 -8.61
N TYR A 66 24.14 -23.59 -9.37
CA TYR A 66 24.64 -24.93 -9.02
C TYR A 66 25.36 -24.95 -7.66
N HIS A 67 26.24 -23.97 -7.42
CA HIS A 67 26.93 -23.84 -6.15
C HIS A 67 25.98 -23.42 -5.02
N GLN A 68 25.02 -22.54 -5.28
CA GLN A 68 23.98 -22.15 -4.32
C GLN A 68 23.20 -23.38 -3.83
N GLN A 69 22.71 -24.23 -4.75
CA GLN A 69 22.00 -25.46 -4.39
C GLN A 69 22.86 -26.43 -3.58
N ALA A 70 24.14 -26.55 -3.93
CA ALA A 70 25.08 -27.39 -3.19
C ALA A 70 25.35 -26.86 -1.77
N LEU A 71 25.56 -25.54 -1.61
CA LEU A 71 25.69 -24.90 -0.30
C LEU A 71 24.47 -25.15 0.58
N ILE A 72 23.26 -24.93 0.05
CA ILE A 72 22.00 -25.17 0.79
C ILE A 72 21.91 -26.64 1.24
N ARG A 73 22.23 -27.59 0.37
CA ARG A 73 22.23 -29.02 0.69
C ARG A 73 23.21 -29.35 1.82
N LEU A 74 24.42 -28.78 1.78
CA LEU A 74 25.44 -29.02 2.81
C LEU A 74 25.05 -28.37 4.14
N MET A 75 24.49 -27.16 4.11
CA MET A 75 23.97 -26.50 5.32
C MET A 75 22.84 -27.29 5.96
N ASP A 76 21.87 -27.75 5.17
CA ASP A 76 20.77 -28.59 5.67
C ASP A 76 21.31 -29.90 6.27
N LYS A 77 22.35 -30.52 5.67
CA LYS A 77 23.02 -31.70 6.22
C LYS A 77 23.71 -31.42 7.55
N SER A 78 24.49 -30.32 7.65
CA SER A 78 25.17 -29.94 8.90
C SER A 78 24.16 -29.60 10.01
N ALA A 79 23.04 -28.95 9.67
CA ALA A 79 22.00 -28.60 10.64
C ALA A 79 21.35 -29.82 11.32
N LEU A 80 21.26 -30.98 10.65
CA LEU A 80 20.72 -32.22 11.23
C LEU A 80 21.50 -32.67 12.48
N PHE A 81 22.79 -32.36 12.57
CA PHE A 81 23.65 -32.77 13.67
C PHE A 81 23.78 -31.70 14.75
N MET A 82 23.18 -30.52 14.57
CA MET A 82 23.23 -29.41 15.53
C MET A 82 22.12 -29.48 16.59
N THR A 83 21.11 -30.33 16.40
CA THR A 83 19.88 -30.40 17.21
C THR A 83 19.86 -31.50 18.28
N SER A 84 20.92 -32.34 18.36
CA SER A 84 20.99 -33.42 19.37
C SER A 84 21.59 -32.94 20.70
N ASP A 85 20.94 -33.31 21.81
CA ASP A 85 21.35 -32.96 23.19
C ASP A 85 22.17 -34.06 23.91
N ASN A 86 22.60 -35.12 23.19
CA ASN A 86 23.45 -36.16 23.77
C ASN A 86 24.91 -35.70 23.96
N VAL A 87 25.57 -36.14 25.04
CA VAL A 87 26.96 -35.75 25.38
C VAL A 87 27.98 -36.17 24.32
N LYS A 88 27.81 -37.33 23.67
CA LYS A 88 28.64 -37.77 22.52
C LYS A 88 28.40 -36.91 21.28
N ASP A 89 27.23 -36.28 21.18
CA ASP A 89 26.88 -35.39 20.07
C ASP A 89 27.40 -33.97 20.26
N ARG A 90 27.90 -33.58 21.45
CA ARG A 90 28.45 -32.23 21.67
C ARG A 90 29.68 -31.94 20.81
N LYS A 91 30.55 -32.93 20.59
CA LYS A 91 31.75 -32.80 19.74
C LYS A 91 31.37 -32.75 18.26
N ARG A 92 30.41 -33.58 17.84
CA ARG A 92 29.85 -33.56 16.48
C ARG A 92 29.14 -32.24 16.21
N LYS A 93 28.39 -31.73 17.18
CA LYS A 93 27.75 -30.41 17.12
C LYS A 93 28.76 -29.30 16.89
N LEU A 94 29.83 -29.23 17.68
CA LEU A 94 30.90 -28.23 17.49
C LEU A 94 31.57 -28.34 16.12
N PHE A 95 31.80 -29.56 15.63
CA PHE A 95 32.32 -29.80 14.28
C PHE A 95 31.37 -29.23 13.22
N HIS A 96 30.09 -29.63 13.25
CA HIS A 96 29.08 -29.17 12.29
C HIS A 96 28.79 -27.67 12.40
N GLU A 97 28.91 -27.06 13.58
CA GLU A 97 28.81 -25.60 13.78
C GLU A 97 29.90 -24.82 13.02
N VAL A 98 31.15 -25.32 13.02
CA VAL A 98 32.26 -24.68 12.29
C VAL A 98 32.02 -24.72 10.78
N PHE A 99 31.62 -25.87 10.24
CA PHE A 99 31.29 -25.98 8.81
C PHE A 99 30.07 -25.15 8.44
N TYR A 100 29.02 -25.22 9.25
CA TYR A 100 27.79 -24.50 9.01
C TYR A 100 28.07 -22.99 8.92
N ALA A 101 28.89 -22.42 9.80
CA ALA A 101 29.29 -21.02 9.75
C ALA A 101 30.03 -20.66 8.44
N GLY A 102 30.97 -21.50 7.99
CA GLY A 102 31.68 -21.27 6.72
C GLY A 102 30.78 -21.38 5.49
N LEU A 103 29.83 -22.33 5.49
CA LEU A 103 28.86 -22.50 4.42
C LEU A 103 27.87 -21.34 4.37
N GLU A 104 27.40 -20.86 5.53
CA GLU A 104 26.55 -19.67 5.65
C GLU A 104 27.27 -18.43 5.12
N GLU A 105 28.55 -18.25 5.45
CA GLU A 105 29.38 -17.15 4.96
C GLU A 105 29.50 -17.17 3.43
N LEU A 106 29.74 -18.34 2.82
CA LEU A 106 29.77 -18.48 1.36
C LEU A 106 28.41 -18.17 0.73
N LEU A 107 27.33 -18.64 1.32
CA LEU A 107 25.99 -18.42 0.77
C LEU A 107 25.59 -16.94 0.82
N LEU A 108 25.91 -16.24 1.93
CA LEU A 108 25.74 -14.79 2.06
C LEU A 108 26.63 -14.01 1.08
N PHE A 109 27.86 -14.48 0.85
CA PHE A 109 28.74 -13.90 -0.15
C PHE A 109 28.14 -14.00 -1.55
N VAL A 110 27.63 -15.18 -1.92
CA VAL A 110 26.97 -15.41 -3.22
C VAL A 110 25.72 -14.54 -3.34
N GLU A 111 24.89 -14.45 -2.30
CA GLU A 111 23.70 -13.59 -2.28
C GLU A 111 24.04 -12.10 -2.55
N ARG A 112 25.08 -11.57 -1.92
CA ARG A 112 25.46 -10.14 -1.97
C ARG A 112 26.23 -9.76 -3.23
N HIS A 113 27.15 -10.61 -3.67
CA HIS A 113 28.05 -10.29 -4.78
C HIS A 113 27.50 -10.77 -6.13
N PHE A 114 26.58 -11.74 -6.13
CA PHE A 114 26.01 -12.34 -7.33
C PHE A 114 24.48 -12.23 -7.35
N THR A 115 23.92 -11.14 -6.81
CA THR A 115 22.47 -10.94 -6.66
C THR A 115 21.69 -11.12 -7.96
N ARG A 116 22.28 -10.76 -9.11
CA ARG A 116 21.67 -10.94 -10.44
C ARG A 116 21.51 -12.41 -10.84
N TYR A 117 22.40 -13.29 -10.37
CA TYR A 117 22.47 -14.71 -10.73
C TYR A 117 21.91 -15.62 -9.63
N PHE A 118 21.69 -15.08 -8.43
CA PHE A 118 21.16 -15.80 -7.28
C PHE A 118 19.70 -16.23 -7.50
N ASP A 119 19.44 -17.53 -7.38
CA ASP A 119 18.08 -18.08 -7.52
C ASP A 119 17.29 -17.85 -6.23
N GLN A 120 16.47 -16.80 -6.21
CA GLN A 120 15.59 -16.51 -5.08
C GLN A 120 14.39 -17.48 -4.99
N ASP A 121 14.11 -18.26 -6.03
CA ASP A 121 13.02 -19.24 -6.06
C ASP A 121 13.47 -20.62 -5.59
N ALA A 122 14.78 -20.82 -5.39
CA ALA A 122 15.32 -21.95 -4.65
C ALA A 122 14.82 -21.95 -3.18
N LYS A 123 14.76 -23.17 -2.60
CA LYS A 123 14.49 -23.38 -1.18
C LYS A 123 15.51 -22.59 -0.34
N ALA A 124 15.05 -21.89 0.69
CA ALA A 124 15.93 -21.30 1.69
C ALA A 124 16.46 -22.39 2.65
N PRO A 125 17.70 -22.27 3.18
CA PRO A 125 18.21 -23.12 4.24
C PRO A 125 17.26 -23.13 5.45
N GLU A 126 17.10 -24.27 6.11
CA GLU A 126 16.10 -24.41 7.20
C GLU A 126 16.37 -23.44 8.35
N SER A 127 17.63 -23.35 8.74
CA SER A 127 18.19 -22.33 9.64
C SER A 127 17.80 -20.88 9.31
N TYR A 128 17.87 -20.49 8.03
CA TYR A 128 17.48 -19.14 7.61
C TYR A 128 15.97 -18.93 7.74
N ILE A 129 15.19 -19.96 7.44
CA ILE A 129 13.75 -19.99 7.67
C ILE A 129 13.45 -19.89 9.17
N ASP A 130 14.18 -20.58 10.03
CA ASP A 130 13.98 -20.59 11.48
C ASP A 130 14.26 -19.23 12.12
N ILE A 131 15.34 -18.56 11.71
CA ILE A 131 15.61 -17.17 12.11
C ILE A 131 14.44 -16.28 11.67
N ALA A 132 14.02 -16.37 10.41
CA ALA A 132 12.90 -15.59 9.91
C ALA A 132 11.58 -15.89 10.64
N ARG A 133 11.32 -17.15 11.02
CA ARG A 133 10.16 -17.52 11.84
C ARG A 133 10.22 -16.87 13.21
N GLN A 134 11.38 -16.85 13.85
CA GLN A 134 11.56 -16.23 15.16
C GLN A 134 11.36 -14.71 15.10
N ASP A 135 11.94 -14.06 14.09
CA ASP A 135 11.76 -12.63 13.82
C ASP A 135 10.29 -12.30 13.56
N CYS A 136 9.60 -13.11 12.73
CA CYS A 136 8.18 -12.95 12.45
C CYS A 136 7.32 -13.10 13.71
N ARG A 137 7.58 -14.10 14.57
CA ARG A 137 6.81 -14.31 15.81
C ARG A 137 6.94 -13.12 16.76
N THR A 138 8.15 -12.59 16.90
CA THR A 138 8.44 -11.43 17.75
C THR A 138 7.82 -10.17 17.16
N GLY A 139 8.02 -9.96 15.86
CA GLY A 139 7.51 -8.81 15.11
C GLY A 139 6.00 -8.71 15.12
N ILE A 140 5.27 -9.81 14.82
CA ILE A 140 3.80 -9.82 14.80
C ILE A 140 3.22 -9.30 16.13
N LYS A 141 3.72 -9.78 17.28
CA LYS A 141 3.21 -9.37 18.59
C LYS A 141 3.41 -7.87 18.83
N LYS A 142 4.61 -7.35 18.56
CA LYS A 142 4.95 -5.93 18.76
C LYS A 142 4.15 -5.03 17.82
N ILE A 143 4.12 -5.37 16.54
CA ILE A 143 3.45 -4.59 15.49
C ILE A 143 1.92 -4.56 15.72
N GLN A 144 1.32 -5.72 16.02
CA GLN A 144 -0.12 -5.79 16.26
C GLN A 144 -0.54 -4.97 17.49
N LYS A 145 0.25 -5.01 18.57
CA LYS A 145 0.00 -4.20 19.78
C LYS A 145 0.13 -2.70 19.47
N PHE A 146 1.15 -2.31 18.71
CA PHE A 146 1.39 -0.92 18.35
C PHE A 146 0.24 -0.35 17.51
N PHE A 147 -0.14 -1.00 16.42
CA PHE A 147 -1.21 -0.48 15.55
C PHE A 147 -2.59 -0.54 16.19
N ALA A 148 -2.85 -1.51 17.08
CA ALA A 148 -4.08 -1.50 17.88
C ALA A 148 -4.16 -0.27 18.79
N ALA A 149 -3.05 0.15 19.41
CA ALA A 149 -3.00 1.35 20.24
C ALA A 149 -3.18 2.65 19.42
N LYS A 150 -2.87 2.63 18.12
CA LYS A 150 -3.05 3.75 17.20
C LYS A 150 -4.42 3.81 16.53
N GLY A 151 -5.30 2.83 16.76
CA GLY A 151 -6.65 2.81 16.18
C GLY A 151 -6.68 2.56 14.66
N VAL A 152 -5.63 1.93 14.13
CA VAL A 152 -5.50 1.59 12.70
C VAL A 152 -6.55 0.54 12.29
N ASP A 153 -7.04 0.60 11.05
CA ASP A 153 -7.94 -0.42 10.49
C ASP A 153 -7.30 -1.81 10.63
N GLN A 154 -7.91 -2.64 11.47
CA GLN A 154 -7.41 -3.97 11.78
C GLN A 154 -7.30 -4.85 10.52
N ARG A 155 -8.12 -4.60 9.48
CA ARG A 155 -8.06 -5.34 8.21
C ARG A 155 -6.73 -5.10 7.49
N LEU A 156 -6.22 -3.86 7.48
CA LEU A 156 -4.90 -3.53 6.90
C LEU A 156 -3.78 -4.26 7.63
N VAL A 157 -3.79 -4.17 8.97
CA VAL A 157 -2.79 -4.80 9.82
C VAL A 157 -2.80 -6.32 9.61
N VAL A 158 -3.97 -6.95 9.57
CA VAL A 158 -4.11 -8.39 9.33
C VAL A 158 -3.57 -8.80 7.96
N LEU A 159 -3.79 -7.99 6.92
CA LEU A 159 -3.26 -8.27 5.58
C LEU A 159 -1.72 -8.26 5.56
N LEU A 160 -1.09 -7.21 6.09
CA LEU A 160 0.38 -7.12 6.12
C LEU A 160 1.00 -8.24 6.97
N LEU A 161 0.41 -8.53 8.14
CA LEU A 161 0.89 -9.60 9.01
C LEU A 161 0.62 -11.00 8.44
N HIS A 162 -0.27 -11.15 7.46
CA HIS A 162 -0.53 -12.45 6.83
C HIS A 162 0.72 -13.03 6.16
N VAL A 163 1.54 -12.18 5.54
CA VAL A 163 2.82 -12.56 4.93
C VAL A 163 3.73 -13.23 5.96
N LEU A 164 3.84 -12.61 7.14
CA LEU A 164 4.68 -13.09 8.23
C LEU A 164 4.13 -14.39 8.83
N LYS A 165 2.81 -14.47 9.02
CA LYS A 165 2.13 -15.69 9.50
C LYS A 165 2.35 -16.86 8.56
N LYS A 166 2.41 -16.62 7.24
CA LYS A 166 2.66 -17.66 6.24
C LYS A 166 4.04 -18.30 6.44
N ILE A 167 5.08 -17.50 6.73
CA ILE A 167 6.42 -18.03 7.06
C ILE A 167 6.41 -18.90 8.32
N ILE A 168 5.63 -18.51 9.34
CA ILE A 168 5.53 -19.25 10.59
C ILE A 168 4.83 -20.61 10.41
N VAL A 169 3.76 -20.66 9.61
CA VAL A 169 2.91 -21.85 9.45
C VAL A 169 3.42 -22.80 8.37
N SER A 170 4.18 -22.32 7.39
CA SER A 170 4.76 -23.17 6.35
C SER A 170 5.62 -24.27 6.96
N LYS A 171 5.29 -25.53 6.62
CA LYS A 171 6.07 -26.70 7.00
C LYS A 171 7.38 -26.77 6.21
N ALA A 172 8.39 -27.43 6.77
CA ALA A 172 9.72 -27.58 6.15
C ALA A 172 9.67 -28.29 4.78
N ASP A 173 8.70 -29.19 4.58
CA ASP A 173 8.47 -29.92 3.32
C ASP A 173 7.78 -29.08 2.23
N GLN A 174 7.19 -27.93 2.57
CA GLN A 174 6.47 -27.06 1.62
C GLN A 174 7.39 -26.12 0.83
N GLY A 175 8.71 -26.19 1.01
CA GLY A 175 9.67 -25.41 0.25
C GLY A 175 9.49 -23.90 0.41
N VAL A 176 9.83 -23.35 1.58
CA VAL A 176 9.92 -21.89 1.74
C VAL A 176 11.12 -21.39 0.95
N THR A 177 10.87 -20.56 -0.06
CA THR A 177 11.92 -20.05 -0.94
C THR A 177 12.60 -18.82 -0.36
N TYR A 178 13.82 -18.52 -0.83
CA TYR A 178 14.53 -17.29 -0.47
C TYR A 178 13.67 -16.05 -0.66
N ARG A 179 12.97 -15.96 -1.80
CA ARG A 179 12.11 -14.84 -2.14
C ARG A 179 11.02 -14.61 -1.09
N LYS A 180 10.40 -15.68 -0.59
CA LYS A 180 9.36 -15.58 0.45
C LYS A 180 9.96 -15.06 1.77
N VAL A 181 11.14 -15.55 2.16
CA VAL A 181 11.84 -15.09 3.36
C VAL A 181 12.22 -13.61 3.23
N MET A 182 12.84 -13.23 2.11
CA MET A 182 13.24 -11.84 1.83
C MET A 182 12.04 -10.91 1.81
N TYR A 183 10.94 -11.31 1.17
CA TYR A 183 9.72 -10.52 1.16
C TYR A 183 9.16 -10.30 2.57
N ALA A 184 9.14 -11.34 3.43
CA ALA A 184 8.71 -11.21 4.82
C ALA A 184 9.63 -10.31 5.65
N LYS A 185 10.95 -10.41 5.45
CA LYS A 185 11.94 -9.52 6.08
C LYS A 185 11.75 -8.07 5.67
N GLU A 186 11.48 -7.82 4.40
CA GLU A 186 11.21 -6.48 3.88
C GLU A 186 9.90 -5.90 4.42
N VAL A 187 8.84 -6.72 4.55
CA VAL A 187 7.62 -6.31 5.26
C VAL A 187 7.93 -5.92 6.71
N LEU A 188 8.66 -6.75 7.46
CA LEU A 188 9.03 -6.44 8.84
C LEU A 188 9.83 -5.13 8.93
N LYS A 189 10.82 -4.97 8.06
CA LYS A 189 11.67 -3.78 8.00
C LYS A 189 10.86 -2.50 7.77
N GLU A 190 9.98 -2.49 6.78
CA GLU A 190 9.16 -1.30 6.50
C GLU A 190 8.17 -1.00 7.62
N LEU A 191 7.58 -2.02 8.25
CA LEU A 191 6.69 -1.81 9.40
C LEU A 191 7.44 -1.25 10.61
N TYR A 192 8.66 -1.72 10.88
CA TYR A 192 9.49 -1.12 11.92
C TYR A 192 9.93 0.31 11.58
N ARG A 193 10.29 0.58 10.32
CA ARG A 193 10.61 1.94 9.86
C ARG A 193 9.45 2.91 10.14
N LEU A 194 8.21 2.50 9.87
CA LEU A 194 7.03 3.32 10.18
C LEU A 194 6.84 3.52 11.69
N ILE A 195 7.02 2.47 12.49
CA ILE A 195 6.93 2.57 13.95
C ILE A 195 7.98 3.54 14.49
N ASP A 196 9.20 3.50 13.99
CA ASP A 196 10.28 4.39 14.43
C ASP A 196 10.04 5.84 13.99
N ALA A 197 9.31 6.05 12.88
CA ALA A 197 8.89 7.36 12.37
C ALA A 197 7.53 7.83 12.96
N GLU A 198 7.07 7.26 14.06
CA GLU A 198 5.74 7.52 14.66
C GLU A 198 5.37 9.01 14.76
N LYS A 199 6.32 9.88 15.08
CA LYS A 199 6.08 11.33 15.26
C LYS A 199 5.75 12.07 13.98
N GLU A 200 6.08 11.51 12.83
CA GLU A 200 5.90 12.12 11.51
C GLU A 200 4.59 11.67 10.83
N ILE A 201 3.93 10.65 11.39
CA ILE A 201 2.79 9.98 10.76
C ILE A 201 1.47 10.56 11.30
N GLN A 202 0.70 11.16 10.39
CA GLN A 202 -0.63 11.69 10.67
C GLN A 202 -1.74 10.66 10.41
N ASP A 203 -1.63 9.90 9.32
CA ASP A 203 -2.61 8.91 8.89
C ASP A 203 -1.93 7.55 8.73
N TRP A 204 -2.10 6.70 9.74
CA TRP A 204 -1.51 5.35 9.74
C TRP A 204 -2.12 4.44 8.69
N ASP A 205 -3.42 4.55 8.41
CA ASP A 205 -4.07 3.70 7.41
C ASP A 205 -3.52 4.01 6.02
N GLU A 206 -3.27 5.29 5.74
CA GLU A 206 -2.63 5.73 4.50
C GLU A 206 -1.19 5.23 4.38
N GLU A 207 -0.37 5.37 5.42
CA GLU A 207 1.02 4.90 5.39
C GLU A 207 1.10 3.38 5.20
N LEU A 208 0.17 2.62 5.78
CA LEU A 208 0.10 1.17 5.55
C LEU A 208 -0.32 0.84 4.11
N ARG A 209 -1.25 1.58 3.51
CA ARG A 209 -1.58 1.43 2.08
C ARG A 209 -0.39 1.76 1.18
N GLN A 210 0.31 2.87 1.45
CA GLN A 210 1.53 3.23 0.73
C GLN A 210 2.62 2.16 0.85
N THR A 211 2.75 1.55 2.03
CA THR A 211 3.67 0.42 2.24
C THR A 211 3.28 -0.80 1.39
N MET A 212 1.99 -1.10 1.25
CA MET A 212 1.54 -2.16 0.34
C MET A 212 1.89 -1.86 -1.12
N TYR A 213 1.82 -0.60 -1.56
CA TYR A 213 2.24 -0.18 -2.91
C TYR A 213 3.74 -0.31 -3.09
N TYR A 214 4.51 0.22 -2.14
CA TYR A 214 5.97 0.18 -2.14
C TYR A 214 6.51 -1.24 -2.22
N LEU A 215 5.93 -2.17 -1.45
CA LEU A 215 6.33 -3.57 -1.45
C LEU A 215 5.75 -4.39 -2.62
N ASN A 216 4.93 -3.76 -3.49
CA ASN A 216 4.18 -4.44 -4.54
C ASN A 216 3.44 -5.68 -4.00
N TYR A 217 2.60 -5.46 -2.97
CA TYR A 217 1.85 -6.53 -2.33
C TYR A 217 0.63 -6.95 -3.16
N ASN A 218 0.90 -7.52 -4.34
CA ASN A 218 -0.07 -7.89 -5.37
C ASN A 218 -0.86 -9.18 -5.06
N ALA A 219 -1.25 -9.37 -3.80
CA ALA A 219 -2.17 -10.44 -3.42
C ALA A 219 -3.62 -10.05 -3.73
N VAL A 220 -4.42 -11.03 -4.16
CA VAL A 220 -5.86 -10.84 -4.45
C VAL A 220 -6.59 -10.20 -3.25
N LYS A 221 -6.29 -10.64 -2.03
CA LYS A 221 -6.90 -10.09 -0.80
C LYS A 221 -6.61 -8.60 -0.59
N VAL A 222 -5.45 -8.12 -1.05
CA VAL A 222 -5.07 -6.70 -0.96
C VAL A 222 -5.85 -5.88 -1.98
N LEU A 223 -6.00 -6.38 -3.21
CA LEU A 223 -6.86 -5.77 -4.21
C LEU A 223 -8.31 -5.69 -3.72
N THR A 224 -8.84 -6.80 -3.19
CA THR A 224 -10.19 -6.85 -2.63
C THR A 224 -10.37 -5.84 -1.50
N TYR A 225 -9.39 -5.70 -0.61
CA TYR A 225 -9.45 -4.67 0.45
C TYR A 225 -9.56 -3.26 -0.15
N HIS A 226 -8.73 -2.94 -1.15
CA HIS A 226 -8.76 -1.63 -1.79
C HIS A 226 -10.08 -1.38 -2.53
N ALA A 227 -10.65 -2.39 -3.19
CA ALA A 227 -11.97 -2.27 -3.80
C ALA A 227 -13.04 -1.88 -2.77
N HIS A 228 -13.10 -2.56 -1.62
CA HIS A 228 -14.05 -2.20 -0.55
C HIS A 228 -13.80 -0.81 0.03
N TYR A 229 -12.52 -0.44 0.22
CA TYR A 229 -12.13 0.89 0.69
C TYR A 229 -12.60 1.98 -0.29
N ILE A 230 -12.38 1.77 -1.59
CA ILE A 230 -12.85 2.66 -2.65
C ILE A 230 -14.38 2.75 -2.61
N SER A 231 -15.10 1.62 -2.60
CA SER A 231 -16.58 1.64 -2.53
C SER A 231 -17.09 2.43 -1.33
N SER A 232 -16.52 2.21 -0.13
CA SER A 232 -16.90 2.96 1.08
C SER A 232 -16.65 4.47 0.96
N LEU A 233 -15.58 4.90 0.26
CA LEU A 233 -15.33 6.32 -0.02
C LEU A 233 -16.34 6.90 -1.02
N LEU A 234 -16.77 6.11 -2.01
CA LEU A 234 -17.78 6.53 -2.98
C LEU A 234 -19.17 6.60 -2.38
N ASP A 235 -19.49 5.77 -1.39
CA ASP A 235 -20.78 5.80 -0.68
C ASP A 235 -20.93 7.07 0.17
N GLN A 236 -19.81 7.66 0.60
CA GLN A 236 -19.77 8.93 1.33
C GLN A 236 -19.86 10.17 0.40
N ALA A 237 -19.77 10.00 -0.90
CA ALA A 237 -19.87 11.10 -1.85
C ALA A 237 -21.33 11.35 -2.24
N GLU A 238 -21.77 12.60 -2.15
CA GLU A 238 -23.16 12.99 -2.40
C GLU A 238 -23.46 13.06 -3.91
N THR A 239 -22.45 13.43 -4.70
CA THR A 239 -22.60 13.65 -6.14
C THR A 239 -21.68 12.77 -6.97
N ARG A 240 -22.05 12.50 -8.22
CA ARG A 240 -21.18 11.79 -9.17
C ARG A 240 -19.90 12.55 -9.47
N ALA A 241 -19.95 13.88 -9.53
CA ALA A 241 -18.77 14.71 -9.73
C ALA A 241 -17.76 14.51 -8.58
N GLU A 242 -18.24 14.48 -7.34
CA GLU A 242 -17.41 14.20 -6.16
C GLU A 242 -16.83 12.77 -6.20
N LYS A 243 -17.61 11.77 -6.65
CA LYS A 243 -17.11 10.39 -6.86
C LYS A 243 -15.94 10.37 -7.84
N ILE A 244 -16.11 11.00 -9.01
CA ILE A 244 -15.07 11.09 -10.05
C ILE A 244 -13.84 11.83 -9.52
N GLU A 245 -14.02 12.92 -8.77
CA GLU A 245 -12.93 13.66 -8.16
C GLU A 245 -12.14 12.80 -7.16
N LYS A 246 -12.84 12.09 -6.25
CA LYS A 246 -12.21 11.16 -5.29
C LYS A 246 -11.44 10.05 -5.99
N LEU A 247 -12.02 9.44 -7.03
CA LEU A 247 -11.36 8.40 -7.83
C LEU A 247 -10.13 8.94 -8.54
N SER A 248 -10.25 10.10 -9.19
CA SER A 248 -9.15 10.76 -9.89
C SER A 248 -8.00 11.11 -8.94
N PHE A 249 -8.32 11.57 -7.74
CA PHE A 249 -7.33 11.84 -6.70
C PHE A 249 -6.62 10.56 -6.24
N MET A 250 -7.35 9.47 -6.02
CA MET A 250 -6.75 8.17 -5.68
C MET A 250 -5.87 7.63 -6.81
N LEU A 251 -6.34 7.68 -8.06
CA LEU A 251 -5.59 7.28 -9.23
C LEU A 251 -4.27 8.05 -9.34
N LYS A 252 -4.32 9.37 -9.15
CA LYS A 252 -3.13 10.23 -9.07
C LYS A 252 -2.18 9.76 -7.97
N LYS A 253 -2.67 9.53 -6.75
CA LYS A 253 -1.84 9.08 -5.62
C LYS A 253 -1.15 7.75 -5.90
N ILE A 254 -1.89 6.77 -6.43
CA ILE A 254 -1.35 5.44 -6.78
C ILE A 254 -0.30 5.58 -7.89
N ASN A 255 -0.56 6.39 -8.92
CA ASN A 255 0.39 6.67 -9.99
C ASN A 255 1.67 7.35 -9.49
N GLN A 256 1.58 8.18 -8.45
CA GLN A 256 2.74 8.84 -7.83
C GLN A 256 3.47 7.98 -6.78
N ALA A 257 2.82 6.92 -6.28
CA ALA A 257 3.42 6.02 -5.30
C ALA A 257 4.66 5.32 -5.87
N GLN A 258 5.71 5.29 -5.04
CA GLN A 258 6.95 4.60 -5.35
C GLN A 258 6.78 3.09 -5.17
N VAL A 259 7.46 2.31 -6.01
CA VAL A 259 7.51 0.85 -5.90
C VAL A 259 8.97 0.45 -5.75
N LYS A 260 9.27 -0.39 -4.77
CA LYS A 260 10.61 -0.92 -4.54
C LYS A 260 11.01 -1.83 -5.70
N PRO A 261 12.14 -1.57 -6.37
CA PRO A 261 12.60 -2.43 -7.47
C PRO A 261 12.90 -3.86 -6.98
N GLY A 262 12.61 -4.84 -7.83
CA GLY A 262 13.00 -6.24 -7.59
C GLY A 262 12.19 -6.99 -6.53
N ILE A 263 11.18 -6.38 -5.91
CA ILE A 263 10.31 -7.04 -4.94
C ILE A 263 8.86 -7.11 -5.43
N ARG A 264 8.23 -8.27 -5.23
CA ARG A 264 6.80 -8.51 -5.44
C ARG A 264 6.35 -9.76 -4.71
N TYR A 265 5.12 -9.77 -4.20
CA TYR A 265 4.62 -10.91 -3.42
C TYR A 265 4.30 -12.14 -4.29
N ASN A 266 3.62 -11.91 -5.42
CA ASN A 266 3.27 -12.94 -6.40
C ASN A 266 3.97 -12.65 -7.72
N LEU A 267 4.88 -13.54 -8.13
CA LEU A 267 5.64 -13.39 -9.38
C LEU A 267 4.78 -13.56 -10.62
N ASN A 268 3.75 -14.39 -10.55
CA ASN A 268 2.94 -14.73 -11.73
C ASN A 268 1.73 -13.79 -11.87
N GLY A 269 1.59 -12.83 -10.96
CA GLY A 269 0.53 -11.83 -10.99
C GLY A 269 1.04 -10.47 -11.47
N SER A 270 0.14 -9.67 -12.03
CA SER A 270 0.43 -8.28 -12.38
C SER A 270 0.81 -7.46 -11.13
N PRO A 271 1.60 -6.39 -11.24
CA PRO A 271 1.87 -5.47 -10.14
C PRO A 271 0.59 -4.90 -9.51
N LEU A 272 0.61 -4.66 -8.20
CA LEU A 272 -0.55 -4.14 -7.47
C LEU A 272 -1.00 -2.78 -8.03
N LYS A 273 -0.03 -1.91 -8.33
CA LYS A 273 -0.26 -0.58 -8.90
C LYS A 273 -1.04 -0.64 -10.22
N GLU A 274 -0.67 -1.57 -11.11
CA GLU A 274 -1.37 -1.78 -12.37
C GLU A 274 -2.79 -2.30 -12.16
N GLN A 275 -2.96 -3.29 -11.26
CA GLN A 275 -4.29 -3.83 -10.92
C GLN A 275 -5.23 -2.73 -10.39
N LEU A 276 -4.72 -1.85 -9.52
CA LEU A 276 -5.49 -0.73 -8.97
C LEU A 276 -5.79 0.34 -10.03
N ASN A 277 -4.84 0.64 -10.91
CA ASN A 277 -5.06 1.58 -12.01
C ASN A 277 -6.18 1.10 -12.94
N VAL A 278 -6.17 -0.17 -13.33
CA VAL A 278 -7.26 -0.76 -14.13
C VAL A 278 -8.59 -0.63 -13.39
N TYR A 279 -8.64 -1.06 -12.13
CA TYR A 279 -9.86 -1.01 -11.32
C TYR A 279 -10.43 0.41 -11.19
N ILE A 280 -9.59 1.39 -10.87
CA ILE A 280 -10.04 2.78 -10.66
C ILE A 280 -10.43 3.44 -11.98
N THR A 281 -9.74 3.15 -13.08
CA THR A 281 -10.09 3.69 -14.39
C THR A 281 -11.45 3.18 -14.84
N GLU A 282 -11.71 1.88 -14.70
CA GLU A 282 -13.04 1.31 -14.99
C GLU A 282 -14.14 1.93 -14.11
N GLU A 283 -13.84 2.21 -12.84
CA GLU A 283 -14.80 2.88 -11.95
C GLU A 283 -15.05 4.34 -12.38
N ILE A 284 -14.02 5.07 -12.81
CA ILE A 284 -14.17 6.43 -13.37
C ILE A 284 -15.05 6.38 -14.62
N ASP A 285 -14.72 5.52 -15.58
CA ASP A 285 -15.48 5.34 -16.82
C ASP A 285 -16.95 4.98 -16.54
N TYR A 286 -17.19 4.12 -15.55
CA TYR A 286 -18.54 3.76 -15.12
C TYR A 286 -19.31 4.98 -14.58
N GLN A 287 -18.70 5.76 -13.68
CA GLN A 287 -19.33 6.95 -13.12
C GLN A 287 -19.59 8.02 -14.20
N GLU A 288 -18.66 8.21 -15.14
CA GLU A 288 -18.82 9.12 -16.27
C GLU A 288 -19.94 8.71 -17.21
N ARG A 289 -20.03 7.41 -17.57
CA ARG A 289 -21.14 6.89 -18.39
C ARG A 289 -22.49 7.10 -17.70
N LEU A 290 -22.57 6.85 -16.39
CA LEU A 290 -23.79 7.13 -15.62
C LEU A 290 -24.13 8.62 -15.58
N GLN A 291 -23.13 9.50 -15.50
CA GLN A 291 -23.32 10.93 -15.56
C GLN A 291 -23.83 11.38 -16.93
N GLN A 292 -23.26 10.85 -18.02
CA GLN A 292 -23.70 11.12 -19.39
C GLN A 292 -25.11 10.61 -19.64
N LEU A 293 -25.47 9.41 -19.16
CA LEU A 293 -26.85 8.89 -19.24
C LEU A 293 -27.85 9.77 -18.47
N SER A 294 -27.41 10.35 -17.35
CA SER A 294 -28.23 11.28 -16.57
C SER A 294 -28.28 12.68 -17.17
N SER A 295 -27.34 13.02 -18.06
CA SER A 295 -27.26 14.32 -18.75
C SER A 295 -27.86 14.27 -20.17
N GLY A 296 -27.93 13.08 -20.77
CA GLY A 296 -28.43 12.80 -22.12
C GLY A 296 -29.94 12.51 -22.19
N SER A 297 -30.62 12.46 -21.04
CA SER A 297 -32.07 12.58 -20.99
C SER A 297 -32.39 14.07 -20.78
N PRO A 298 -33.07 14.77 -21.72
CA PRO A 298 -33.42 16.18 -21.54
C PRO A 298 -34.35 16.43 -20.35
N ASP A 299 -34.79 15.38 -19.65
CA ASP A 299 -35.78 15.48 -18.59
C ASP A 299 -35.59 14.31 -17.60
N ARG A 300 -34.84 14.57 -16.52
CA ARG A 300 -34.90 13.93 -15.19
C ARG A 300 -33.56 14.07 -14.44
N SER A 301 -33.31 15.27 -13.92
CA SER A 301 -32.57 15.37 -12.66
C SER A 301 -33.48 14.82 -11.53
N PRO A 302 -32.94 14.08 -10.54
CA PRO A 302 -33.69 13.75 -9.32
C PRO A 302 -34.16 14.99 -8.52
N ASP A 303 -33.64 16.18 -8.87
CA ASP A 303 -33.98 17.48 -8.30
C ASP A 303 -34.99 18.33 -9.11
N SER A 304 -35.56 17.84 -10.22
CA SER A 304 -36.57 18.62 -10.95
C SER A 304 -37.98 18.18 -10.58
N LEU A 305 -38.43 18.55 -9.37
CA LEU A 305 -39.86 18.57 -9.09
C LEU A 305 -40.60 19.52 -10.04
N LEU A 306 -39.91 20.51 -10.62
CA LEU A 306 -40.48 21.49 -11.55
C LEU A 306 -39.42 22.00 -12.57
N PRO A 307 -39.06 21.22 -13.61
CA PRO A 307 -38.11 21.68 -14.63
C PRO A 307 -38.66 22.92 -15.36
N GLY A 308 -37.89 24.00 -15.33
CA GLY A 308 -38.26 25.29 -15.95
C GLY A 308 -39.19 26.18 -15.11
N PHE A 309 -39.64 25.75 -13.93
CA PHE A 309 -40.47 26.60 -13.07
C PHE A 309 -39.64 27.68 -12.40
N LYS A 310 -40.07 28.93 -12.60
CA LYS A 310 -39.58 30.09 -11.86
C LYS A 310 -40.75 30.79 -11.19
N LEU A 311 -40.58 31.13 -9.93
CA LEU A 311 -41.57 31.91 -9.19
C LEU A 311 -41.61 33.33 -9.76
N LYS A 312 -42.77 33.74 -10.26
CA LYS A 312 -42.99 35.07 -10.84
C LYS A 312 -43.35 36.05 -9.73
N PHE A 313 -42.52 37.07 -9.56
CA PHE A 313 -42.81 38.16 -8.64
C PHE A 313 -43.22 39.43 -9.40
N GLU A 314 -44.31 40.05 -8.97
CA GLU A 314 -44.71 41.40 -9.39
C GLU A 314 -43.87 42.50 -8.69
N ALA A 315 -42.59 42.23 -8.47
CA ALA A 315 -41.65 43.15 -7.87
C ALA A 315 -40.42 43.30 -8.78
N SER A 316 -39.75 44.43 -8.66
CA SER A 316 -38.45 44.68 -9.27
C SER A 316 -37.33 43.92 -8.56
N VAL A 317 -36.20 43.78 -9.24
CA VAL A 317 -34.98 43.16 -8.70
C VAL A 317 -34.54 43.83 -7.39
N SER A 318 -34.62 45.16 -7.31
CA SER A 318 -34.26 45.91 -6.09
C SER A 318 -35.19 45.63 -4.92
N GLN A 319 -36.50 45.58 -5.16
CA GLN A 319 -37.49 45.28 -4.13
C GLN A 319 -37.33 43.85 -3.58
N LEU A 320 -37.06 42.86 -4.44
CA LEU A 320 -36.82 41.48 -4.01
C LEU A 320 -35.51 41.32 -3.26
N ALA A 321 -34.44 41.97 -3.71
CA ALA A 321 -33.16 41.94 -3.01
C ALA A 321 -33.28 42.55 -1.61
N TYR A 322 -34.03 43.65 -1.47
CA TYR A 322 -34.28 44.26 -0.16
C TYR A 322 -35.23 43.44 0.72
N LEU A 323 -36.29 42.85 0.15
CA LEU A 323 -37.20 41.97 0.89
C LEU A 323 -36.46 40.73 1.43
N LEU A 324 -35.59 40.13 0.61
CA LEU A 324 -34.71 39.03 1.05
C LEU A 324 -33.83 39.46 2.21
N ARG A 325 -33.24 40.67 2.13
CA ARG A 325 -32.43 41.21 3.22
C ARG A 325 -33.23 41.33 4.51
N VAL A 326 -34.46 41.85 4.45
CA VAL A 326 -35.36 41.93 5.59
C VAL A 326 -35.60 40.53 6.17
N PHE A 327 -35.93 39.53 5.35
CA PHE A 327 -36.15 38.16 5.84
C PHE A 327 -34.92 37.53 6.52
N MET A 328 -33.71 37.81 6.02
CA MET A 328 -32.48 37.30 6.62
C MET A 328 -32.11 38.06 7.91
N GLU A 329 -32.26 39.38 7.93
CA GLU A 329 -31.98 40.21 9.11
C GLU A 329 -32.98 39.97 10.25
N THR A 330 -34.26 39.71 9.93
CA THR A 330 -35.29 39.33 10.92
C THR A 330 -35.30 37.84 11.26
N LYS A 331 -34.36 37.05 10.71
CA LYS A 331 -34.22 35.60 10.96
C LYS A 331 -35.43 34.75 10.54
N ILE A 332 -36.28 35.27 9.64
CA ILE A 332 -37.28 34.46 8.94
C ILE A 332 -36.57 33.45 8.03
N ILE A 333 -35.43 33.83 7.43
CA ILE A 333 -34.50 32.93 6.74
C ILE A 333 -33.27 32.76 7.64
N ALA A 334 -33.03 31.54 8.11
CA ALA A 334 -31.96 31.22 9.07
C ALA A 334 -30.60 30.85 8.43
N ASN A 335 -30.52 30.74 7.10
CA ASN A 335 -29.29 30.35 6.40
C ASN A 335 -28.18 31.42 6.54
N ASN A 336 -26.98 30.98 6.92
CA ASN A 336 -25.86 31.89 7.22
C ASN A 336 -25.01 32.25 5.98
N ASN A 337 -25.10 31.47 4.90
CA ASN A 337 -24.31 31.70 3.69
C ASN A 337 -25.10 32.56 2.68
N LEU A 338 -24.86 33.87 2.70
CA LEU A 338 -25.52 34.81 1.79
C LEU A 338 -25.32 34.44 0.31
N SER A 339 -24.11 34.04 -0.08
CA SER A 339 -23.82 33.73 -1.49
C SER A 339 -24.66 32.55 -1.97
N GLN A 340 -24.80 31.49 -1.16
CA GLN A 340 -25.66 30.34 -1.48
C GLN A 340 -27.13 30.75 -1.60
N VAL A 341 -27.64 31.56 -0.68
CA VAL A 341 -29.04 32.03 -0.69
C VAL A 341 -29.33 32.87 -1.93
N LEU A 342 -28.42 33.77 -2.30
CA LEU A 342 -28.54 34.59 -3.51
C LEU A 342 -28.49 33.74 -4.78
N HIS A 343 -27.59 32.75 -4.87
CA HIS A 343 -27.51 31.83 -6.00
C HIS A 343 -28.77 30.95 -6.13
N PHE A 344 -29.29 30.46 -5.01
CA PHE A 344 -30.55 29.72 -4.97
C PHE A 344 -31.70 30.58 -5.54
N LEU A 345 -31.90 31.79 -5.01
CA LEU A 345 -33.01 32.64 -5.42
C LEU A 345 -32.92 33.05 -6.90
N VAL A 346 -31.75 33.49 -7.36
CA VAL A 346 -31.56 33.91 -8.76
C VAL A 346 -31.85 32.77 -9.75
N ARG A 347 -31.67 31.51 -9.34
CA ARG A 347 -31.99 30.34 -10.16
C ARG A 347 -33.50 30.08 -10.28
N PHE A 348 -34.27 30.35 -9.22
CA PHE A 348 -35.66 29.93 -9.10
C PHE A 348 -36.70 31.06 -9.17
N ILE A 349 -36.28 32.32 -9.34
CA ILE A 349 -37.21 33.46 -9.40
C ILE A 349 -37.10 34.24 -10.71
N MET A 350 -38.17 34.93 -11.07
CA MET A 350 -38.19 35.93 -12.13
C MET A 350 -39.01 37.15 -11.71
N THR A 351 -38.66 38.32 -12.26
CA THR A 351 -39.30 39.60 -11.92
C THR A 351 -40.14 40.12 -13.08
N LYS A 352 -41.06 41.04 -12.79
CA LYS A 352 -41.88 41.74 -13.81
C LYS A 352 -41.06 42.32 -14.98
N ARG A 353 -39.80 42.72 -14.73
CA ARG A 353 -38.94 43.41 -15.72
C ARG A 353 -37.76 42.58 -16.22
N SER A 354 -37.56 41.37 -15.71
CA SER A 354 -36.40 40.55 -16.07
C SER A 354 -36.64 39.07 -15.80
N GLU A 355 -36.55 38.28 -16.87
CA GLU A 355 -36.67 36.81 -16.85
C GLU A 355 -35.39 36.11 -16.36
N ALA A 356 -34.25 36.79 -16.49
CA ALA A 356 -32.94 36.34 -16.08
C ALA A 356 -32.28 37.41 -15.19
N ILE A 357 -32.34 37.20 -13.88
CA ILE A 357 -31.66 38.06 -12.92
C ILE A 357 -30.19 37.65 -12.89
N SER A 358 -29.26 38.59 -12.98
CA SER A 358 -27.85 38.27 -12.77
C SER A 358 -27.51 38.30 -11.28
N TYR A 359 -26.70 37.34 -10.84
CA TYR A 359 -26.22 37.28 -9.45
C TYR A 359 -25.54 38.59 -9.02
N ALA A 360 -24.70 39.17 -9.88
CA ALA A 360 -24.00 40.42 -9.60
C ALA A 360 -24.97 41.61 -9.37
N SER A 361 -26.02 41.72 -10.19
CA SER A 361 -27.03 42.77 -10.05
C SER A 361 -27.84 42.59 -8.77
N PHE A 362 -28.29 41.35 -8.50
CA PHE A 362 -29.07 41.02 -7.32
C PHE A 362 -28.29 41.27 -6.01
N ARG A 363 -27.01 40.87 -5.99
CA ARG A 363 -26.10 41.13 -4.86
C ARG A 363 -25.86 42.62 -4.65
N SER A 364 -25.64 43.39 -5.71
CA SER A 364 -25.45 44.85 -5.59
C SER A 364 -26.66 45.54 -4.96
N LYS A 365 -27.87 45.18 -5.41
CA LYS A 365 -29.14 45.74 -4.89
C LYS A 365 -29.50 45.25 -3.49
N PHE A 366 -28.96 44.10 -3.04
CA PHE A 366 -29.09 43.64 -1.66
C PHE A 366 -28.39 44.60 -0.68
N TYR A 367 -27.19 45.07 -1.03
CA TYR A 367 -26.43 46.01 -0.18
C TYR A 367 -26.86 47.47 -0.37
N SER A 368 -27.10 47.88 -1.62
CA SER A 368 -27.36 49.27 -2.00
C SER A 368 -28.86 49.52 -2.11
N VAL A 369 -29.47 49.93 -1.00
CA VAL A 369 -30.92 50.14 -0.90
C VAL A 369 -31.26 51.62 -1.04
N GLU A 370 -31.93 51.97 -2.13
CA GLU A 370 -32.49 53.30 -2.38
C GLU A 370 -33.72 53.54 -1.50
N SER A 371 -34.00 54.79 -1.11
CA SER A 371 -35.17 55.16 -0.29
C SER A 371 -36.46 54.61 -0.89
N GLY A 372 -36.75 54.92 -2.16
CA GLY A 372 -37.97 54.46 -2.83
C GLY A 372 -38.15 52.94 -2.86
N THR A 373 -37.07 52.15 -2.75
CA THR A 373 -37.15 50.69 -2.61
C THR A 373 -37.67 50.29 -1.21
N ARG A 374 -37.24 50.97 -0.15
CA ARG A 374 -37.74 50.76 1.22
C ARG A 374 -39.22 51.08 1.33
N GLU A 375 -39.64 52.25 0.85
CA GLU A 375 -41.05 52.65 0.93
C GLU A 375 -41.94 51.66 0.16
N SER A 376 -41.48 51.19 -1.00
CA SER A 376 -42.22 50.22 -1.79
C SER A 376 -42.32 48.84 -1.12
N VAL A 377 -41.23 48.32 -0.55
CA VAL A 377 -41.27 47.05 0.21
C VAL A 377 -42.13 47.19 1.46
N ARG A 378 -42.08 48.33 2.15
CA ARG A 378 -42.96 48.62 3.29
C ARG A 378 -44.43 48.59 2.89
N SER A 379 -44.79 49.19 1.76
CA SER A 379 -46.16 49.13 1.24
C SER A 379 -46.59 47.68 0.95
N MET A 380 -45.71 46.87 0.36
CA MET A 380 -45.96 45.45 0.10
C MET A 380 -46.28 44.67 1.38
N LEU A 381 -45.46 44.84 2.42
CA LEU A 381 -45.67 44.20 3.72
C LEU A 381 -46.96 44.69 4.39
N MET A 382 -47.28 45.98 4.29
CA MET A 382 -48.55 46.51 4.83
C MET A 382 -49.77 45.93 4.12
N THR A 383 -49.71 45.71 2.81
CA THR A 383 -50.79 45.02 2.08
C THR A 383 -50.96 43.57 2.57
N MET A 384 -49.86 42.86 2.84
CA MET A 384 -49.92 41.51 3.42
C MET A 384 -50.52 41.51 4.83
N ILE A 385 -50.13 42.47 5.67
CA ILE A 385 -50.70 42.63 7.02
C ILE A 385 -52.19 42.92 6.93
N GLN A 386 -52.61 43.87 6.09
CA GLN A 386 -54.03 44.17 5.89
C GLN A 386 -54.84 42.98 5.36
N TYR A 387 -54.23 42.10 4.57
CA TYR A 387 -54.88 40.86 4.15
C TYR A 387 -55.05 39.88 5.31
N ILE A 388 -54.03 39.76 6.17
CA ILE A 388 -54.08 38.94 7.38
C ILE A 388 -55.15 39.46 8.35
N ASP A 389 -55.20 40.78 8.58
CA ASP A 389 -56.15 41.42 9.50
C ASP A 389 -57.61 41.38 9.01
N ARG A 390 -57.84 41.05 7.73
CA ARG A 390 -59.17 40.89 7.13
C ARG A 390 -59.72 39.47 7.22
N GLY A 391 -58.86 38.48 7.46
CA GLY A 391 -59.25 37.10 7.75
C GLY A 391 -59.44 36.91 9.24
#